data_AF-A0A8J9T934-F1
#
_entry.id   AF-A0A8J9T934-F1
#
_cell.length_a   1.000
_cell.length_b   1.000
_cell.length_c   1.000
_cell.angle_alpha   90.00
_cell.angle_beta   90.00
_cell.angle_gamma   90.00
#
_symmetry.space_group_name_H-M   'P 1'
#
loop_
_entity.id
_entity.type
_entity.pdbx_description
1 polymer ?
#
loop_
_entity_poly.entity_id
_entity_poly.type
_entity_poly.pdbx_seq_one_letter_code
_entity_poly.pdbx_strand_id
1 'polypeptide(L)'
;MQRDYVILLHVLLAFWIPTQGFLFVRRTLAFYRKGHEPITFCNPKEESERNLTLATKLHQKAEALRDEAEALKLELQNAKQEKLNKEVARVEAWIEHLLIKQTVDKNTELLYSVEEVMPLLRDGRFSQEQVQKMFDRICERGPPQSRSKCSPILALLVDAAGKLDELDREENPNKRWSGVVERKLRKKLFAMDWNIDLEAENKE
;
A
#
# COMPACT_ATOMS: atom_id res chain seq x y z
N MET A 1 -20.40 68.55 6.57
CA MET A 1 -20.30 68.20 8.01
C MET A 1 -21.60 67.52 8.41
N GLN A 2 -21.51 66.56 9.34
CA GLN A 2 -22.60 65.89 10.08
C GLN A 2 -23.51 65.00 9.20
N ARG A 3 -23.44 63.66 9.16
CA ARG A 3 -23.20 62.64 10.20
C ARG A 3 -23.95 62.90 11.52
N ASP A 4 -24.84 61.96 11.83
CA ASP A 4 -25.24 61.56 13.17
C ASP A 4 -26.29 62.40 13.93
N TYR A 5 -27.53 62.49 13.44
CA TYR A 5 -28.66 62.89 14.29
C TYR A 5 -30.01 62.25 13.90
N VAL A 6 -30.08 60.93 13.69
CA VAL A 6 -31.39 60.20 13.70
C VAL A 6 -31.30 58.84 14.41
N ILE A 7 -30.37 58.69 15.37
CA ILE A 7 -30.29 57.50 16.24
C ILE A 7 -30.81 57.80 17.66
N LEU A 8 -31.29 59.02 17.93
CA LEU A 8 -31.62 59.45 19.29
C LEU A 8 -33.05 60.00 19.44
N LEU A 9 -34.04 59.30 18.89
CA LEU A 9 -35.43 59.56 19.26
C LEU A 9 -36.34 58.32 19.33
N HIS A 10 -35.79 57.10 19.42
CA HIS A 10 -36.59 55.87 19.62
C HIS A 10 -36.19 55.07 20.88
N VAL A 11 -35.36 55.66 21.76
CA VAL A 11 -34.88 54.99 22.98
C VAL A 11 -35.44 55.60 24.28
N LEU A 12 -36.35 56.58 24.22
CA LEU A 12 -36.79 57.31 25.43
C LEU A 12 -38.29 57.38 25.68
N LEU A 13 -39.07 56.37 25.29
CA LEU A 13 -40.46 56.23 25.76
C LEU A 13 -40.89 54.76 25.86
N ALA A 14 -40.22 53.96 26.70
CA ALA A 14 -40.77 52.70 27.21
C ALA A 14 -39.96 52.17 28.40
N PHE A 15 -39.96 52.90 29.51
CA PHE A 15 -39.77 52.27 30.81
C PHE A 15 -40.74 52.90 31.81
N TRP A 16 -41.36 52.02 32.62
CA TRP A 16 -42.27 52.26 33.74
C TRP A 16 -43.73 52.59 33.37
N ILE A 17 -44.78 51.83 33.73
CA ILE A 17 -45.09 51.01 34.91
C ILE A 17 -46.10 49.89 34.51
N PRO A 18 -46.21 48.79 35.29
CA PRO A 18 -46.67 47.48 34.85
C PRO A 18 -48.16 47.20 35.13
N THR A 19 -48.58 45.98 34.75
CA THR A 19 -49.81 45.24 35.10
C THR A 19 -50.88 45.16 34.01
N GLN A 20 -51.15 43.91 33.60
CA GLN A 20 -52.32 43.39 32.87
C GLN A 20 -52.55 44.00 31.47
N GLY A 21 -52.29 43.30 30.37
CA GLY A 21 -52.85 41.99 30.04
C GLY A 21 -53.68 42.19 28.77
N PHE A 22 -53.38 41.41 27.73
CA PHE A 22 -54.19 41.26 26.52
C PHE A 22 -54.48 42.55 25.71
N LEU A 23 -53.66 42.82 24.70
CA LEU A 23 -54.04 43.28 23.34
C LEU A 23 -52.79 43.69 22.55
N PHE A 24 -51.77 42.83 22.49
CA PHE A 24 -50.69 42.96 21.50
C PHE A 24 -50.96 42.02 20.32
N VAL A 25 -52.14 42.16 19.73
CA VAL A 25 -52.54 41.45 18.52
C VAL A 25 -53.19 42.49 17.62
N ARG A 26 -52.61 42.68 16.42
CA ARG A 26 -53.16 43.35 15.21
C ARG A 26 -52.60 44.69 14.74
N ARG A 27 -51.45 45.19 15.18
CA ARG A 27 -50.93 46.44 14.56
C ARG A 27 -49.43 46.58 14.31
N THR A 28 -48.72 45.47 14.11
CA THR A 28 -47.37 45.47 13.52
C THR A 28 -47.21 44.50 12.34
N LEU A 29 -48.32 43.98 11.81
CA LEU A 29 -48.37 43.00 10.72
C LEU A 29 -48.73 43.62 9.35
N ALA A 30 -48.31 44.86 9.11
CA ALA A 30 -48.62 45.56 7.85
C ALA A 30 -47.45 46.34 7.25
N PHE A 31 -46.22 46.14 7.72
CA PHE A 31 -45.03 46.71 7.09
C PHE A 31 -44.00 45.61 6.89
N TYR A 32 -43.86 45.20 5.63
CA TYR A 32 -42.77 44.47 4.94
C TYR A 32 -43.35 43.43 3.97
N ARG A 33 -43.99 43.93 2.92
CA ARG A 33 -44.31 43.18 1.70
C ARG A 33 -43.43 43.73 0.58
N LYS A 34 -42.23 43.15 0.43
CA LYS A 34 -41.49 43.04 -0.84
C LYS A 34 -40.23 42.17 -0.61
N GLY A 35 -40.33 40.90 -1.02
CA GLY A 35 -39.18 40.09 -1.41
C GLY A 35 -38.30 39.46 -0.33
N HIS A 36 -38.61 39.55 0.96
CA HIS A 36 -37.84 38.86 1.99
C HIS A 36 -38.61 37.67 2.56
N GLU A 37 -37.99 36.49 2.51
CA GLU A 37 -38.44 35.30 3.21
C GLU A 37 -38.70 35.65 4.70
N PRO A 38 -39.73 35.06 5.34
CA PRO A 38 -39.97 35.30 6.75
C PRO A 38 -38.70 34.94 7.53
N ILE A 39 -38.12 35.91 8.25
CA ILE A 39 -37.04 35.63 9.20
C ILE A 39 -37.67 34.74 10.28
N THR A 40 -37.50 33.43 10.14
CA THR A 40 -37.80 32.48 11.19
C THR A 40 -36.85 32.80 12.33
N PHE A 41 -37.33 33.52 13.34
CA PHE A 41 -36.66 33.57 14.64
C PHE A 41 -36.78 32.16 15.24
N CYS A 42 -35.83 31.30 14.88
CA CYS A 42 -35.62 30.06 15.59
C CYS A 42 -35.32 30.42 17.05
N ASN A 43 -36.01 29.77 17.97
CA ASN A 43 -35.72 29.91 19.39
C ASN A 43 -34.25 29.52 19.61
N PRO A 44 -33.39 30.40 20.17
CA PRO A 44 -31.95 30.14 20.28
C PRO A 44 -31.63 28.85 21.03
N LYS A 45 -32.52 28.44 21.96
CA LYS A 45 -32.42 27.17 22.67
C LYS A 45 -32.68 25.97 21.75
N GLU A 46 -33.72 26.01 20.94
CA GLU A 46 -34.04 24.94 19.98
C GLU A 46 -32.99 24.81 18.87
N GLU A 47 -32.41 25.93 18.42
CA GLU A 47 -31.31 25.92 17.45
C GLU A 47 -30.03 25.33 18.06
N SER A 48 -29.73 25.64 19.32
CA SER A 48 -28.60 25.05 20.04
C SER A 48 -28.73 23.54 20.23
N GLU A 49 -29.93 23.03 20.52
CA GLU A 49 -30.20 21.59 20.69
C GLU A 49 -30.14 20.84 19.35
N ARG A 50 -30.64 21.44 18.26
CA ARG A 50 -30.51 20.90 16.90
C ARG A 50 -29.05 20.83 16.46
N ASN A 51 -28.26 21.86 16.75
CA ASN A 51 -26.84 21.89 16.42
C ASN A 51 -26.05 20.86 17.25
N LEU A 52 -26.38 20.69 18.54
CA LEU A 52 -25.77 19.69 19.40
C LEU A 52 -26.09 18.26 18.93
N THR A 53 -27.34 17.98 18.59
CA THR A 53 -27.75 16.66 18.07
C THR A 53 -27.19 16.35 16.68
N LEU A 54 -26.98 17.38 15.85
CA LEU A 54 -26.30 17.23 14.57
C LEU A 54 -24.80 16.98 14.78
N ALA A 55 -24.16 17.70 15.68
CA ALA A 55 -22.75 17.52 16.02
C ALA A 55 -22.46 16.12 16.56
N THR A 56 -23.31 15.57 17.43
CA THR A 56 -23.17 14.20 17.93
C THR A 56 -23.36 13.15 16.83
N LYS A 57 -24.35 13.32 15.94
CA LYS A 57 -24.54 12.44 14.78
C LYS A 57 -23.35 12.49 13.82
N LEU A 58 -22.78 13.67 13.58
CA LEU A 58 -21.58 13.81 12.75
C LEU A 58 -20.37 13.16 13.41
N HIS A 59 -20.23 13.29 14.73
CA HIS A 59 -19.16 12.65 15.48
C HIS A 59 -19.25 11.13 15.39
N GLN A 60 -20.43 10.56 15.64
CA GLN A 60 -20.67 9.11 15.51
C GLN A 60 -20.38 8.60 14.10
N LYS A 61 -20.77 9.36 13.06
CA LYS A 61 -20.43 9.02 11.67
C LYS A 61 -18.93 9.10 11.42
N ALA A 62 -18.24 10.10 11.98
CA ALA A 62 -16.80 10.24 11.84
C ALA A 62 -16.05 9.11 12.54
N GLU A 63 -16.53 8.65 13.70
CA GLU A 63 -15.99 7.47 14.40
C GLU A 63 -16.21 6.19 13.58
N ALA A 64 -17.44 5.93 13.13
CA ALA A 64 -17.73 4.77 12.28
C ALA A 64 -16.87 4.72 11.00
N LEU A 65 -16.67 5.87 10.34
CA LEU A 65 -15.79 5.96 9.17
C LEU A 65 -14.31 5.73 9.50
N ARG A 66 -13.85 6.08 10.71
CA ARG A 66 -12.48 5.78 11.15
C ARG A 66 -12.31 4.29 11.38
N ASP A 67 -13.28 3.65 12.04
CA ASP A 67 -13.27 2.20 12.28
C ASP A 67 -13.29 1.42 10.95
N GLU A 68 -14.14 1.83 10.01
CA GLU A 68 -14.18 1.26 8.65
C GLU A 68 -12.84 1.44 7.91
N ALA A 69 -12.22 2.63 8.01
CA ALA A 69 -10.92 2.88 7.40
C ALA A 69 -9.80 2.04 8.02
N GLU A 70 -9.83 1.80 9.33
CA GLU A 70 -8.87 0.92 10.01
C GLU A 70 -9.06 -0.54 9.64
N ALA A 71 -10.31 -1.02 9.56
CA ALA A 71 -10.62 -2.36 9.11
C ALA A 71 -10.12 -2.61 7.67
N LEU A 72 -10.41 -1.69 6.74
CA LEU A 72 -9.95 -1.79 5.35
C LEU A 72 -8.43 -1.72 5.23
N LYS A 73 -7.75 -0.94 6.08
CA LYS A 73 -6.28 -0.92 6.13
C LYS A 73 -5.71 -2.27 6.55
N LEU A 74 -6.32 -2.90 7.56
CA LEU A 74 -5.90 -4.23 8.03
C LEU A 74 -6.13 -5.29 6.95
N GLU A 75 -7.29 -5.28 6.29
CA GLU A 75 -7.58 -6.19 5.17
C GLU A 75 -6.59 -6.02 4.02
N LEU A 76 -6.24 -4.79 3.68
CA LEU A 76 -5.26 -4.49 2.63
C LEU A 76 -3.86 -5.01 3.03
N GLN A 77 -3.44 -4.83 4.28
CA GLN A 77 -2.19 -5.38 4.78
C GLN A 77 -2.17 -6.91 4.71
N ASN A 78 -3.25 -7.56 5.13
CA ASN A 78 -3.38 -9.01 5.06
C ASN A 78 -3.33 -9.52 3.61
N ALA A 79 -4.06 -8.87 2.69
CA ALA A 79 -4.06 -9.22 1.28
C ALA A 79 -2.68 -9.04 0.62
N LYS A 80 -1.95 -7.98 0.99
CA LYS A 80 -0.55 -7.79 0.56
C LYS A 80 0.34 -8.91 1.07
N GLN A 81 0.25 -9.25 2.35
CA GLN A 81 1.06 -10.30 2.95
C GLN A 81 0.75 -11.66 2.33
N GLU A 82 -0.52 -11.98 2.09
CA GLU A 82 -0.92 -13.23 1.46
C GLU A 82 -0.38 -13.33 0.02
N LYS A 83 -0.40 -12.23 -0.73
CA LYS A 83 0.20 -12.17 -2.07
C LYS A 83 1.70 -12.44 -2.02
N LEU A 84 2.42 -11.84 -1.07
CA LEU A 84 3.84 -12.09 -0.86
C LEU A 84 4.11 -13.55 -0.50
N ASN A 85 3.34 -14.12 0.44
CA ASN A 85 3.48 -15.53 0.84
C ASN A 85 3.25 -16.48 -0.34
N LYS A 86 2.25 -16.21 -1.20
CA LYS A 86 1.98 -16.98 -2.43
C LYS A 86 3.13 -16.89 -3.43
N GLU A 87 3.78 -15.73 -3.53
CA GLU A 87 4.95 -15.55 -4.39
C GLU A 87 6.17 -16.30 -3.85
N VAL A 88 6.44 -16.19 -2.54
CA VAL A 88 7.52 -16.93 -1.87
C VAL A 88 7.35 -18.44 -2.06
N ALA A 89 6.16 -18.98 -1.77
CA ALA A 89 5.87 -20.40 -1.95
C ALA A 89 6.04 -20.86 -3.40
N ARG A 90 5.73 -20.00 -4.37
CA ARG A 90 5.93 -20.29 -5.78
C ARG A 90 7.42 -20.35 -6.15
N VAL A 91 8.22 -19.43 -5.65
CA VAL A 91 9.68 -19.42 -5.87
C VAL A 91 10.32 -20.64 -5.21
N GLU A 92 9.88 -21.02 -4.02
CA GLU A 92 10.34 -22.23 -3.33
C GLU A 92 10.00 -23.49 -4.12
N ALA A 93 8.80 -23.59 -4.67
CA ALA A 93 8.44 -24.70 -5.55
C ALA A 93 9.34 -24.78 -6.80
N TRP A 94 9.78 -23.64 -7.35
CA TRP A 94 10.76 -23.63 -8.45
C TRP A 94 12.13 -24.15 -8.01
N ILE A 95 12.62 -23.72 -6.85
CA ILE A 95 13.90 -24.17 -6.29
C ILE A 95 13.87 -25.68 -6.06
N GLU A 96 12.82 -26.18 -5.41
CA GLU A 96 12.64 -27.61 -5.13
C GLU A 96 12.62 -28.43 -6.42
N HIS A 97 11.77 -28.06 -7.38
CA HIS A 97 11.65 -28.76 -8.65
C HIS A 97 12.94 -28.77 -9.47
N LEU A 98 13.67 -27.65 -9.47
CA LEU A 98 14.80 -27.45 -10.39
C LEU A 98 16.14 -27.91 -9.83
N LEU A 99 16.35 -27.81 -8.52
CA LEU A 99 17.65 -28.03 -7.88
C LEU A 99 17.69 -29.28 -6.99
N ILE A 100 16.54 -29.79 -6.53
CA ILE A 100 16.47 -30.91 -5.59
C ILE A 100 15.91 -32.16 -6.29
N LYS A 101 16.71 -33.22 -6.33
CA LYS A 101 16.39 -34.50 -6.99
C LYS A 101 15.62 -35.46 -6.09
N GLN A 102 16.02 -35.55 -4.82
CA GLN A 102 15.36 -36.43 -3.86
C GLN A 102 15.67 -35.98 -2.42
N THR A 103 14.63 -35.91 -1.59
CA THR A 103 14.78 -35.75 -0.14
C THR A 103 14.87 -37.15 0.49
N VAL A 104 16.07 -37.58 0.88
CA VAL A 104 16.28 -38.91 1.48
C VAL A 104 15.72 -38.95 2.90
N ASP A 105 15.81 -37.83 3.61
CA ASP A 105 15.22 -37.57 4.93
C ASP A 105 14.74 -36.09 5.00
N LYS A 106 14.00 -35.70 6.05
CA LYS A 106 13.61 -34.29 6.29
C LYS A 106 14.81 -33.31 6.33
N ASN A 107 16.02 -33.83 6.53
CA ASN A 107 17.24 -33.04 6.72
C ASN A 107 18.27 -33.23 5.60
N THR A 108 18.02 -34.07 4.59
CA THR A 108 19.02 -34.37 3.56
C THR A 108 18.42 -34.24 2.17
N GLU A 109 18.82 -33.15 1.50
CA GLU A 109 18.43 -32.80 0.14
C GLU A 109 19.53 -33.24 -0.83
N LEU A 110 19.22 -34.18 -1.73
CA LEU A 110 20.11 -34.54 -2.82
C LEU A 110 19.90 -33.57 -3.98
N LEU A 111 20.98 -32.95 -4.44
CA LEU A 111 20.92 -31.98 -5.53
C LEU A 111 21.05 -32.66 -6.90
N TYR A 112 20.49 -32.03 -7.92
CA TYR A 112 20.78 -32.37 -9.30
C TYR A 112 22.22 -32.00 -9.68
N SER A 113 22.75 -32.64 -10.72
CA SER A 113 23.98 -32.21 -11.38
C SER A 113 23.73 -31.03 -12.31
N VAL A 114 24.78 -30.26 -12.65
CA VAL A 114 24.67 -29.11 -13.55
C VAL A 114 24.11 -29.53 -14.93
N GLU A 115 24.51 -30.72 -15.38
CA GLU A 115 24.08 -31.35 -16.63
C GLU A 115 22.59 -31.72 -16.63
N GLU A 116 22.01 -31.99 -15.45
CA GLU A 116 20.58 -32.27 -15.27
C GLU A 116 19.77 -30.98 -15.09
N VAL A 117 20.31 -29.97 -14.40
CA VAL A 117 19.61 -28.70 -14.17
C VAL A 117 19.49 -27.86 -15.45
N MET A 118 20.50 -27.87 -16.31
CA MET A 118 20.50 -27.12 -17.56
C MET A 118 19.28 -27.46 -18.47
N PRO A 119 18.98 -28.72 -18.80
CA PRO A 119 17.80 -29.05 -19.59
C PRO A 119 16.50 -28.71 -18.85
N LEU A 120 16.44 -28.82 -17.52
CA LEU A 120 15.27 -28.40 -16.75
C LEU A 120 15.01 -26.88 -16.87
N LEU A 121 16.05 -26.06 -16.81
CA LEU A 121 15.96 -24.61 -17.02
C LEU A 121 15.47 -24.29 -18.44
N ARG A 122 16.01 -24.99 -19.44
CA ARG A 122 15.64 -24.82 -20.85
C ARG A 122 14.19 -25.22 -21.11
N ASP A 123 13.83 -26.44 -20.75
CA ASP A 123 12.55 -27.06 -21.10
C ASP A 123 11.41 -26.48 -20.24
N GLY A 124 11.72 -26.10 -18.99
CA GLY A 124 10.85 -25.29 -18.15
C GLY A 124 10.70 -23.83 -18.60
N ARG A 125 11.44 -23.40 -19.63
CA ARG A 125 11.43 -22.06 -20.23
C ARG A 125 11.54 -20.94 -19.19
N PHE A 126 12.42 -21.13 -18.20
CA PHE A 126 12.62 -20.16 -17.13
C PHE A 126 13.13 -18.83 -17.70
N SER A 127 12.58 -17.73 -17.18
CA SER A 127 13.01 -16.37 -17.51
C SER A 127 14.13 -15.91 -16.57
N GLN A 128 14.87 -14.88 -17.00
CA GLN A 128 15.95 -14.30 -16.19
C GLN A 128 15.43 -13.81 -14.84
N GLU A 129 14.24 -13.21 -14.82
CA GLU A 129 13.60 -12.75 -13.59
C GLU A 129 13.30 -13.90 -12.62
N GLN A 130 12.87 -15.07 -13.12
CA GLN A 130 12.61 -16.22 -12.27
C GLN A 130 13.90 -16.76 -11.66
N VAL A 131 14.98 -16.85 -12.45
CA VAL A 131 16.29 -17.25 -11.94
C VAL A 131 16.81 -16.25 -10.91
N GLN A 132 16.60 -14.96 -11.14
CA GLN A 132 16.95 -13.93 -10.18
C GLN A 132 16.17 -14.07 -8.87
N LYS A 133 14.85 -14.31 -8.92
CA LYS A 133 14.03 -14.55 -7.73
C LYS A 133 14.49 -15.79 -6.96
N MET A 134 14.85 -16.87 -7.65
CA MET A 134 15.42 -18.06 -7.01
C MET A 134 16.76 -17.74 -6.32
N PHE A 135 17.64 -17.01 -7.01
CA PHE A 135 18.92 -16.55 -6.44
C PHE A 135 18.70 -15.74 -5.16
N ASP A 136 17.85 -14.71 -5.21
CA ASP A 136 17.60 -13.82 -4.07
C ASP A 136 16.99 -14.62 -2.90
N ARG A 137 16.05 -15.52 -3.19
CA ARG A 137 15.41 -16.36 -2.17
C ARG A 137 16.40 -17.32 -1.49
N ILE A 138 17.32 -17.91 -2.23
CA ILE A 138 18.37 -18.77 -1.67
C ILE A 138 19.29 -17.96 -0.75
N CYS A 139 19.66 -16.75 -1.16
CA CYS A 139 20.46 -15.83 -0.35
C CYS A 139 19.75 -15.38 0.94
N GLU A 140 18.43 -15.16 0.90
CA GLU A 140 17.64 -14.79 2.08
C GLU A 140 17.48 -15.93 3.10
N ARG A 141 17.36 -17.18 2.63
CA ARG A 141 17.08 -18.34 3.48
C ARG A 141 18.34 -18.87 4.19
N GLY A 142 19.48 -18.78 3.53
CA GLY A 142 20.74 -19.38 3.97
C GLY A 142 21.58 -18.51 4.90
N PRO A 143 22.74 -19.04 5.36
CA PRO A 143 23.78 -18.19 5.92
C PRO A 143 24.25 -17.16 4.89
N PRO A 144 24.90 -16.06 5.29
CA PRO A 144 25.40 -15.04 4.36
C PRO A 144 26.16 -15.67 3.19
N GLN A 145 25.62 -15.50 1.98
CA GLN A 145 26.15 -16.05 0.75
C GLN A 145 27.18 -15.08 0.16
N SER A 146 28.22 -15.62 -0.44
CA SER A 146 29.20 -14.82 -1.16
C SER A 146 29.96 -15.68 -2.16
N ARG A 147 30.80 -15.08 -3.03
CA ARG A 147 31.60 -15.87 -3.98
C ARG A 147 32.52 -16.84 -3.26
N SER A 148 33.10 -16.43 -2.13
CA SER A 148 33.97 -17.28 -1.30
C SER A 148 33.23 -18.30 -0.42
N LYS A 149 31.97 -18.03 -0.05
CA LYS A 149 31.11 -18.87 0.79
C LYS A 149 29.75 -19.10 0.14
N CYS A 150 29.76 -19.70 -1.05
CA CYS A 150 28.55 -20.00 -1.80
C CYS A 150 27.99 -21.37 -1.39
N SER A 151 26.69 -21.44 -1.12
CA SER A 151 26.02 -22.70 -0.86
C SER A 151 26.02 -23.59 -2.12
N PRO A 152 26.04 -24.93 -1.96
CA PRO A 152 26.02 -25.85 -3.11
C PRO A 152 24.82 -25.64 -4.04
N ILE A 153 23.64 -25.34 -3.47
CA ILE A 153 22.41 -25.05 -4.23
C ILE A 153 22.59 -23.80 -5.09
N LEU A 154 23.16 -22.73 -4.53
CA LEU A 154 23.37 -21.48 -5.24
C LEU A 154 24.45 -21.61 -6.31
N ALA A 155 25.54 -22.32 -6.01
CA ALA A 155 26.58 -22.63 -6.98
C ALA A 155 26.02 -23.42 -8.17
N LEU A 156 25.22 -24.45 -7.91
CA LEU A 156 24.53 -25.25 -8.92
C LEU A 156 23.66 -24.37 -9.83
N LEU A 157 22.87 -23.46 -9.26
CA LEU A 157 22.03 -22.53 -10.02
C LEU A 157 22.86 -21.62 -10.94
N VAL A 158 23.95 -21.04 -10.41
CA VAL A 158 24.83 -20.13 -11.16
C VAL A 158 25.54 -20.86 -12.30
N ASP A 159 26.09 -22.05 -12.03
CA ASP A 159 26.83 -22.81 -13.03
C ASP A 159 25.89 -23.37 -14.12
N ALA A 160 24.68 -23.82 -13.74
CA ALA A 160 23.68 -24.26 -14.70
C ALA A 160 23.15 -23.11 -15.58
N ALA A 161 22.98 -21.91 -15.00
CA ALA A 161 22.68 -20.71 -15.76
C ALA A 161 23.80 -20.36 -16.75
N GLY A 162 25.07 -20.54 -16.35
CA GLY A 162 26.23 -20.35 -17.22
C GLY A 162 26.22 -21.28 -18.44
N LYS A 163 25.97 -22.58 -18.23
CA LYS A 163 25.83 -23.52 -19.34
C LYS A 163 24.66 -23.18 -20.28
N LEU A 164 23.58 -22.63 -19.75
CA LEU A 164 22.45 -22.20 -20.59
C LEU A 164 22.73 -20.88 -21.32
N ASP A 165 23.59 -20.03 -20.76
CA ASP A 165 24.05 -18.80 -21.42
C ASP A 165 24.90 -19.10 -22.65
N GLU A 166 25.71 -20.16 -22.61
CA GLU A 166 26.54 -20.63 -23.73
C GLU A 166 25.73 -21.08 -24.95
N LEU A 167 24.49 -21.56 -24.76
CA LEU A 167 23.63 -21.99 -25.86
C LEU A 167 23.06 -20.80 -26.62
N ASP A 168 23.33 -20.74 -27.92
CA ASP A 168 22.76 -19.72 -28.78
C ASP A 168 21.25 -19.94 -29.00
N ARG A 169 20.57 -18.87 -29.41
CA ARG A 169 19.12 -18.93 -29.66
C ARG A 169 18.75 -19.88 -30.80
N GLU A 170 19.68 -20.11 -31.73
CA GLU A 170 19.52 -21.08 -32.82
C GLU A 170 19.49 -22.52 -32.28
N GLU A 171 20.33 -22.82 -31.29
CA GLU A 171 20.39 -24.13 -30.63
C GLU A 171 19.27 -24.32 -29.62
N ASN A 172 18.79 -23.22 -29.03
CA ASN A 172 17.71 -23.21 -28.06
C ASN A 172 16.67 -22.12 -28.40
N PRO A 173 15.68 -22.42 -29.26
CA PRO A 173 14.62 -21.45 -29.61
C PRO A 173 13.73 -21.09 -28.40
N ASN A 174 13.77 -21.89 -27.34
CA ASN A 174 13.02 -21.67 -26.10
C ASN A 174 13.74 -20.78 -25.08
N LYS A 175 14.99 -20.38 -25.34
CA LYS A 175 15.76 -19.47 -24.47
C LYS A 175 14.99 -18.16 -24.29
N ARG A 176 14.62 -17.85 -23.04
CA ARG A 176 13.79 -16.69 -22.69
C ARG A 176 14.55 -15.47 -22.21
N TRP A 177 15.86 -15.56 -22.04
CA TRP A 177 16.67 -14.42 -21.63
C TRP A 177 17.75 -14.07 -22.63
N SER A 178 17.98 -12.77 -22.78
CA SER A 178 19.00 -12.18 -23.63
C SER A 178 20.14 -11.66 -22.77
N GLY A 179 21.35 -12.20 -22.97
CA GLY A 179 22.55 -11.79 -22.25
C GLY A 179 23.11 -12.89 -21.34
N VAL A 180 24.13 -12.51 -20.57
CA VAL A 180 24.89 -13.43 -19.70
C VAL A 180 24.34 -13.30 -18.28
N VAL A 181 23.36 -14.13 -17.93
CA VAL A 181 22.74 -14.19 -16.60
C VAL A 181 23.77 -14.62 -15.56
N GLU A 182 24.60 -15.61 -15.85
CA GLU A 182 25.67 -16.08 -14.97
C GLU A 182 26.59 -14.95 -14.51
N ARG A 183 27.01 -14.08 -15.44
CA ARG A 183 27.88 -12.95 -15.15
C ARG A 183 27.22 -11.99 -14.17
N LYS A 184 25.91 -11.73 -14.34
CA LYS A 184 25.15 -10.88 -13.43
C LYS A 184 25.06 -11.50 -12.03
N LEU A 185 24.79 -12.79 -11.93
CA LEU A 185 24.73 -13.50 -10.65
C LEU A 185 26.10 -13.53 -9.95
N ARG A 186 27.19 -13.79 -10.68
CA ARG A 186 28.55 -13.73 -10.12
C ARG A 186 28.95 -12.32 -9.70
N LYS A 187 28.55 -11.28 -10.44
CA LYS A 187 28.75 -9.88 -10.04
C LYS A 187 28.07 -9.60 -8.70
N LYS A 188 26.84 -10.09 -8.51
CA LYS A 188 26.12 -9.99 -7.23
C LYS A 188 26.84 -10.71 -6.10
N LEU A 189 27.28 -11.95 -6.31
CA LEU A 189 28.06 -12.70 -5.32
C LEU A 189 29.38 -12.02 -4.95
N PHE A 190 30.05 -11.40 -5.92
CA PHE A 190 31.25 -10.61 -5.68
C PHE A 190 30.94 -9.36 -4.86
N ALA A 191 29.88 -8.63 -5.20
CA ALA A 191 29.48 -7.45 -4.45
C ALA A 191 29.11 -7.78 -3.00
N MET A 192 28.46 -8.92 -2.76
CA MET A 192 28.17 -9.43 -1.41
C MET A 192 29.45 -9.74 -0.61
N ASP A 193 30.49 -10.29 -1.24
CA ASP A 193 31.79 -10.54 -0.59
C ASP A 193 32.46 -9.24 -0.08
N TRP A 194 32.26 -8.13 -0.80
CA TRP A 194 32.92 -6.85 -0.54
C TRP A 194 31.98 -5.78 0.02
N ASN A 195 30.74 -6.16 0.36
CA ASN A 195 29.70 -5.26 0.83
C ASN A 195 29.50 -4.03 -0.07
N ILE A 196 29.53 -4.25 -1.40
CA ILE A 196 29.31 -3.23 -2.43
C ILE A 196 27.81 -3.16 -2.74
N ASP A 197 27.24 -1.97 -2.70
CA ASP A 197 25.86 -1.75 -3.13
C ASP A 197 25.79 -1.63 -4.66
N LEU A 198 25.18 -2.62 -5.30
CA LEU A 198 24.98 -2.65 -6.76
C LEU A 198 23.74 -1.88 -7.21
N GLU A 199 22.84 -1.49 -6.30
CA GLU A 199 21.63 -0.73 -6.68
C GLU A 199 21.94 0.68 -7.19
N ALA A 200 23.15 1.19 -6.89
CA ALA A 200 23.64 2.45 -7.42
C ALA A 200 23.86 2.43 -8.94
N GLU A 201 24.15 1.28 -9.56
CA GLU A 201 24.47 1.19 -11.00
C GLU A 201 23.22 1.11 -11.91
N ASN A 202 22.05 0.74 -11.39
CA ASN A 202 20.83 0.57 -12.23
C ASN A 202 20.01 1.87 -12.41
N LYS A 203 20.52 3.02 -11.97
CA LYS A 203 19.85 4.33 -12.07
C LYS A 203 20.38 5.24 -13.19
N GLU A 204 21.29 4.76 -14.03
CA GLU A 204 21.77 5.48 -15.22
C GLU A 204 21.19 4.91 -16.52
#